data_AF-A0A7X3G729-F1
#
_entry.id   AF-A0A7X3G729-F1
#
_cell.length_a   1.000
_cell.length_b   1.000
_cell.length_c   1.000
_cell.angle_alpha   90.00
_cell.angle_beta   90.00
_cell.angle_gamma   90.00
#
_symmetry.space_group_name_H-M   'P 1'
#
loop_
_entity.id
_entity.type
_entity.pdbx_description
1 polymer ?
#
loop_
_entity_poly.entity_id
_entity_poly.type
_entity_poly.pdbx_seq_one_letter_code
_entity_poly.pdbx_strand_id
1 'polypeptide(L)'
;MRFIWRIVSTILRLLFGLVRLFVWTVSLALILFFVGQWMTGGQLSQVPVSSYLTELPQRFLNNPTEIPTDLVTSQSDQRHRWDQNQALVYISTEDSTMVSAYRDAMRQWNQTGVFQFIETDDASLAQIEAGVYVDSQVSAAGETKSQTNLLTNRLNKAKVGLNAHYLSNPYYGYSYERVVNTAAHELGHAIGLDHTNEESVMQPAGSFYSIQARDIEVVRQLYQDQ
;
A
#
# COMPACT_ATOMS: atom_id res chain seq x y z
N MET A 1 -54.51 30.64 9.14
CA MET A 1 -53.07 30.66 9.49
C MET A 1 -52.30 29.40 9.06
N ARG A 2 -52.77 28.17 9.32
CA ARG A 2 -52.04 26.92 8.98
C ARG A 2 -51.81 26.69 7.47
N PHE A 3 -52.70 27.19 6.61
CA PHE A 3 -52.61 27.05 5.15
C PHE A 3 -51.52 27.95 4.55
N ILE A 4 -51.44 29.21 4.99
CA ILE A 4 -50.43 30.18 4.55
C ILE A 4 -49.02 29.71 4.93
N TRP A 5 -48.86 29.15 6.13
CA TRP A 5 -47.58 28.62 6.61
C TRP A 5 -47.09 27.42 5.79
N ARG A 6 -48.00 26.57 5.29
CA ARG A 6 -47.66 25.46 4.39
C ARG A 6 -47.16 25.96 3.03
N ILE A 7 -47.78 27.00 2.48
CA ILE A 7 -47.34 27.58 1.20
C ILE A 7 -45.95 28.22 1.33
N VAL A 8 -45.72 29.00 2.39
CA VAL A 8 -44.41 29.63 2.65
C VAL A 8 -43.33 28.57 2.88
N SER A 9 -43.63 27.50 3.62
CA SER A 9 -42.68 26.39 3.84
C SER A 9 -42.32 25.67 2.53
N THR A 10 -43.30 25.42 1.65
CA THR A 10 -43.04 24.78 0.36
C THR A 10 -42.17 25.67 -0.55
N ILE A 11 -42.43 26.98 -0.58
CA ILE A 11 -41.62 27.94 -1.36
C ILE A 11 -40.18 27.99 -0.84
N LEU A 12 -39.98 28.02 0.48
CA LEU A 12 -38.63 28.01 1.07
C LEU A 12 -37.88 26.71 0.80
N ARG A 13 -38.55 25.55 0.81
CA ARG A 13 -37.94 24.26 0.44
C ARG A 13 -37.54 24.21 -1.02
N LEU A 14 -38.36 24.78 -1.91
CA LEU A 14 -38.04 24.86 -3.34
C LEU A 14 -36.84 25.79 -3.58
N LEU A 15 -36.80 26.96 -2.92
CA LEU A 15 -35.64 27.87 -2.98
C LEU A 15 -34.37 27.22 -2.46
N PHE A 16 -34.43 26.53 -1.32
CA PHE A 16 -33.28 25.81 -0.77
C PHE A 16 -32.83 24.63 -1.66
N GLY A 17 -33.78 23.94 -2.30
CA GLY A 17 -33.50 22.89 -3.29
C GLY A 17 -32.76 23.42 -4.53
N LEU A 18 -33.15 24.61 -5.03
CA LEU A 18 -32.48 25.26 -6.15
C LEU A 18 -31.06 25.73 -5.80
N VAL A 19 -30.87 26.31 -4.61
CA VAL A 19 -29.52 26.68 -4.12
C VAL A 19 -28.64 25.45 -3.96
N ARG A 20 -29.17 24.35 -3.42
CA ARG A 20 -28.43 23.09 -3.30
C ARG A 20 -28.02 22.57 -4.69
N LEU A 21 -28.94 22.49 -5.64
CA LEU A 21 -28.63 22.10 -7.03
C LEU A 21 -27.53 22.96 -7.64
N PHE A 22 -27.60 24.29 -7.47
CA PHE A 22 -26.58 25.22 -7.94
C PHE A 22 -25.20 24.92 -7.34
N VAL A 23 -25.11 24.75 -6.02
CA VAL A 23 -23.85 24.40 -5.34
C VAL A 23 -23.29 23.07 -5.85
N TRP A 24 -24.13 22.04 -6.01
CA TRP A 24 -23.70 20.74 -6.56
C TRP A 24 -23.15 20.86 -7.99
N THR A 25 -23.78 21.65 -8.85
CA THR A 25 -23.31 21.85 -10.23
C THR A 25 -21.99 22.61 -10.31
N VAL A 26 -21.78 23.62 -9.47
CA VAL A 26 -20.52 24.38 -9.41
C VAL A 26 -19.39 23.50 -8.86
N SER A 27 -19.64 22.73 -7.80
CA SER A 27 -18.66 21.80 -7.24
C SER A 27 -18.25 20.72 -8.26
N LEU A 28 -19.20 20.16 -9.02
CA LEU A 28 -18.89 19.19 -10.07
C LEU A 28 -18.06 19.79 -11.21
N ALA A 29 -18.38 21.03 -11.63
CA ALA A 29 -17.61 21.73 -12.65
C ALA A 29 -16.17 22.03 -12.20
N LEU A 30 -15.97 22.40 -10.92
CA LEU A 30 -14.64 22.60 -10.34
C LEU A 30 -13.84 21.29 -10.27
N ILE A 31 -14.46 20.17 -9.85
CA ILE A 31 -13.82 18.85 -9.86
C ILE A 31 -13.38 18.47 -11.27
N LEU A 32 -14.26 18.62 -12.26
CA LEU A 32 -13.93 18.33 -13.67
C LEU A 32 -12.83 19.25 -14.21
N PHE A 33 -12.81 20.53 -13.81
CA PHE A 33 -11.74 21.45 -14.16
C PHE A 33 -10.39 21.00 -13.57
N PHE A 34 -10.34 20.61 -12.30
CA PHE A 34 -9.11 20.12 -11.64
C PHE A 34 -8.64 18.77 -12.21
N VAL A 35 -9.56 17.85 -12.53
CA VAL A 35 -9.24 16.59 -13.21
C VAL A 35 -8.70 16.83 -14.63
N GLY A 36 -9.27 17.80 -15.35
CA GLY A 36 -8.77 18.22 -16.66
C GLY A 36 -7.34 18.77 -16.60
N GLN A 37 -7.04 19.62 -15.61
CA GLN A 37 -5.68 20.14 -15.38
C GLN A 37 -4.68 19.01 -15.07
N TRP A 38 -5.11 17.96 -14.35
CA TRP A 38 -4.27 16.79 -14.07
C TRP A 38 -3.97 15.95 -15.33
N MET A 39 -4.92 15.89 -16.28
CA MET A 39 -4.71 15.20 -17.56
C MET A 39 -3.89 16.01 -18.57
N THR A 40 -3.95 17.35 -18.55
CA THR A 40 -3.22 18.19 -19.51
C THR A 40 -1.85 18.68 -19.01
N GLY A 41 -1.58 18.62 -17.71
CA GLY A 41 -0.32 19.06 -17.09
C GLY A 41 0.82 18.06 -17.14
N GLY A 42 0.56 16.81 -17.55
CA GLY A 42 1.61 15.82 -17.81
C GLY A 42 2.30 16.10 -19.13
N GLN A 43 3.48 16.74 -19.09
CA GLN A 43 4.42 16.66 -20.22
C GLN A 43 4.76 15.19 -20.45
N LEU A 44 4.13 14.58 -21.46
CA LEU A 44 4.54 13.29 -22.01
C LEU A 44 5.87 13.50 -22.73
N SER A 45 6.98 13.37 -22.00
CA SER A 45 8.28 13.13 -22.60
C SER A 45 8.20 11.79 -23.34
N GLN A 46 8.07 11.85 -24.66
CA GLN A 46 8.18 10.68 -25.52
C GLN A 46 9.62 10.17 -25.47
N VAL A 47 9.89 9.19 -24.60
CA VAL A 47 11.13 8.41 -24.67
C VAL A 47 10.96 7.41 -25.82
N PRO A 48 11.82 7.39 -26.85
CA PRO A 48 11.67 6.46 -27.96
C PRO A 48 11.98 5.04 -27.49
N VAL A 49 10.97 4.17 -27.46
CA VAL A 49 11.06 2.72 -27.16
C VAL A 49 11.93 1.96 -28.18
N SER A 50 12.37 2.63 -29.25
CA SER A 50 13.08 2.02 -30.38
C SER A 50 14.51 1.54 -30.08
N SER A 51 15.18 2.02 -29.03
CA SER A 51 16.58 1.61 -28.77
C SER A 51 16.69 0.23 -28.12
N TYR A 52 15.68 -0.23 -27.39
CA TYR A 52 15.75 -1.46 -26.60
C TYR A 52 15.42 -2.74 -27.37
N LEU A 53 14.70 -2.64 -28.50
CA LEU A 53 14.28 -3.81 -29.27
C LEU A 53 15.31 -4.28 -30.32
N THR A 54 16.37 -3.52 -30.56
CA THR A 54 17.36 -3.81 -31.61
C THR A 54 18.57 -4.63 -31.16
N GLU A 55 18.84 -4.72 -29.85
CA GLU A 55 20.07 -5.38 -29.35
C GLU A 55 19.88 -6.85 -28.97
N LEU A 56 18.65 -7.27 -28.67
CA LEU A 56 18.37 -8.66 -28.29
C LEU A 56 18.60 -9.67 -29.44
N PRO A 57 18.20 -9.41 -30.70
CA PRO A 57 18.36 -10.42 -31.76
C PRO A 57 19.81 -10.66 -32.20
N GLN A 58 20.69 -9.65 -32.11
CA GLN A 58 22.06 -9.72 -32.63
C GLN A 58 22.97 -10.58 -31.75
N ARG A 59 22.79 -10.56 -30.43
CA ARG A 59 23.63 -11.36 -29.51
C ARG A 59 23.35 -12.86 -29.57
N PHE A 60 22.09 -13.26 -29.78
CA PHE A 60 21.71 -14.67 -29.89
C PHE A 60 22.18 -15.35 -31.19
N LEU A 61 22.37 -14.58 -32.27
CA LEU A 61 22.78 -15.12 -33.56
C LEU A 61 24.29 -15.33 -33.68
N ASN A 62 25.10 -14.62 -32.88
CA ASN A 62 26.56 -14.58 -33.07
C ASN A 62 27.34 -15.64 -32.29
N ASN A 63 26.75 -16.31 -31.28
CA ASN A 63 27.45 -17.36 -30.53
C ASN A 63 26.50 -18.42 -29.92
N PRO A 64 26.08 -19.45 -30.68
CA PRO A 64 25.05 -20.40 -30.23
C PRO A 64 25.53 -21.43 -29.19
N THR A 65 26.78 -21.37 -28.71
CA THR A 65 27.40 -22.45 -27.91
C THR A 65 27.89 -22.01 -26.53
N GLU A 66 27.76 -20.73 -26.18
CA GLU A 66 27.91 -20.27 -24.81
C GLU A 66 26.52 -19.96 -24.27
N ILE A 67 25.93 -20.91 -23.54
CA ILE A 67 24.91 -20.53 -22.56
C ILE A 67 25.67 -19.78 -21.48
N PRO A 68 25.43 -18.47 -21.26
CA PRO A 68 26.05 -17.78 -20.14
C PRO A 68 25.69 -18.50 -18.86
N THR A 69 26.70 -18.98 -18.13
CA THR A 69 26.55 -19.62 -16.82
C THR A 69 25.92 -18.68 -15.78
N ASP A 70 25.79 -17.40 -16.12
CA ASP A 70 25.07 -16.35 -15.36
C ASP A 70 23.54 -16.53 -15.39
N LEU A 71 23.01 -17.46 -16.19
CA LEU A 71 21.59 -17.82 -16.23
C LEU A 71 21.23 -18.97 -15.28
N VAL A 72 22.20 -19.50 -14.53
CA VAL A 72 21.93 -20.42 -13.41
C VAL A 72 22.17 -19.66 -12.11
N THR A 73 21.06 -19.22 -11.50
CA THR A 73 20.96 -18.49 -10.22
C THR A 73 21.18 -16.98 -10.27
N SER A 74 20.32 -16.29 -11.02
CA SER A 74 19.68 -15.11 -10.45
C SER A 74 18.21 -15.12 -10.89
N GLN A 75 17.34 -15.65 -10.03
CA GLN A 75 16.05 -14.99 -9.91
C GLN A 75 16.44 -13.56 -9.54
N SER A 76 16.38 -12.62 -10.48
CA SER A 76 16.26 -11.24 -10.08
C SER A 76 14.93 -11.21 -9.32
N ASP A 77 14.99 -11.37 -8.01
CA ASP A 77 13.97 -10.93 -7.07
C ASP A 77 13.64 -9.49 -7.49
N GLN A 78 12.65 -9.30 -8.36
CA GLN A 78 12.13 -7.98 -8.68
C GLN A 78 11.28 -7.52 -7.49
N ARG A 79 11.87 -7.55 -6.30
CA ARG A 79 11.27 -7.08 -5.06
C ARG A 79 11.06 -5.59 -5.18
N HIS A 80 9.79 -5.22 -5.11
CA HIS A 80 9.37 -3.83 -5.19
C HIS A 80 9.82 -3.11 -3.93
N ARG A 81 10.43 -1.93 -4.08
CA ARG A 81 10.92 -1.16 -2.92
C ARG A 81 10.57 0.31 -3.00
N TRP A 82 10.57 0.97 -1.85
CA TRP A 82 10.54 2.43 -1.80
C TRP A 82 11.87 3.01 -2.30
N ASP A 83 11.83 4.27 -2.72
CA ASP A 83 13.05 4.97 -3.12
C ASP A 83 14.00 5.19 -1.96
N GLN A 84 13.46 5.34 -0.75
CA GLN A 84 14.21 5.49 0.49
C GLN A 84 13.86 4.36 1.46
N ASN A 85 14.74 4.01 2.39
CA ASN A 85 14.47 3.03 3.45
C ASN A 85 13.53 3.59 4.54
N GLN A 86 12.60 4.46 4.16
CA GLN A 86 11.61 5.05 5.03
C GLN A 86 10.28 5.24 4.28
N ALA A 87 9.17 5.19 5.02
CA ALA A 87 7.85 5.47 4.48
C ALA A 87 6.94 6.16 5.49
N LEU A 88 6.16 7.13 5.01
CA LEU A 88 5.07 7.73 5.78
C LEU A 88 3.87 6.78 5.85
N VAL A 89 3.36 6.55 7.06
CA VAL A 89 2.25 5.64 7.35
C VAL A 89 1.09 6.43 7.94
N TYR A 90 -0.09 6.34 7.34
CA TYR A 90 -1.34 6.82 7.93
C TYR A 90 -2.15 5.64 8.45
N ILE A 91 -2.45 5.64 9.75
CA ILE A 91 -3.30 4.63 10.37
C ILE A 91 -4.75 5.12 10.28
N SER A 92 -5.56 4.48 9.43
CA SER A 92 -6.92 4.92 9.11
C SER A 92 -8.01 4.34 10.01
N THR A 93 -7.66 3.41 10.90
CA THR A 93 -8.60 2.78 11.84
C THR A 93 -8.64 3.49 13.19
N GLU A 94 -9.81 3.49 13.83
CA GLU A 94 -9.99 3.97 15.21
C GLU A 94 -9.99 2.83 16.25
N ASP A 95 -9.89 1.57 15.82
CA ASP A 95 -9.80 0.41 16.73
C ASP A 95 -8.49 0.47 17.53
N SER A 96 -8.58 0.71 18.84
CA SER A 96 -7.42 0.92 19.70
C SER A 96 -6.44 -0.25 19.73
N THR A 97 -6.94 -1.49 19.61
CA THR A 97 -6.09 -2.68 19.60
C THR A 97 -5.30 -2.76 18.30
N MET A 98 -5.94 -2.49 17.17
CA MET A 98 -5.29 -2.51 15.86
C MET A 98 -4.34 -1.33 15.66
N VAL A 99 -4.71 -0.13 16.15
CA VAL A 99 -3.81 1.03 16.20
C VAL A 99 -2.56 0.69 17.00
N SER A 100 -2.72 0.09 18.18
CA SER A 100 -1.58 -0.32 19.01
C SER A 100 -0.74 -1.37 18.30
N ALA A 101 -1.36 -2.37 17.67
CA ALA A 101 -0.65 -3.42 16.94
C ALA A 101 0.19 -2.85 15.77
N TYR A 102 -0.37 -1.93 14.98
CA TYR A 102 0.39 -1.25 13.93
C TYR A 102 1.57 -0.45 14.47
N ARG A 103 1.34 0.35 15.51
CA ARG A 103 2.41 1.13 16.14
C ARG A 103 3.49 0.24 16.72
N ASP A 104 3.13 -0.89 17.32
CA ASP A 104 4.09 -1.84 17.89
C ASP A 104 4.91 -2.51 16.79
N ALA A 105 4.26 -2.95 15.70
CA ALA A 105 4.92 -3.52 14.54
C ALA A 105 5.86 -2.53 13.85
N MET A 106 5.44 -1.27 13.64
CA MET A 106 6.30 -0.20 13.13
C MET A 106 7.50 0.03 14.05
N ARG A 107 7.30 0.07 15.38
CA ARG A 107 8.41 0.21 16.34
C ARG A 107 9.38 -0.96 16.27
N GLN A 108 8.90 -2.20 16.15
CA GLN A 108 9.78 -3.37 16.01
C GLN A 108 10.65 -3.27 14.76
N TRP A 109 10.07 -2.92 13.60
CA TRP A 109 10.83 -2.68 12.38
C TRP A 109 11.83 -1.53 12.54
N ASN A 110 11.41 -0.38 13.07
CA ASN A 110 12.26 0.79 13.27
C ASN A 110 13.47 0.47 14.18
N GLN A 111 13.26 -0.33 15.22
CA GLN A 111 14.32 -0.76 16.15
C GLN A 111 15.40 -1.62 15.49
N THR A 112 15.11 -2.28 14.38
CA THR A 112 16.13 -3.05 13.62
C THR A 112 17.13 -2.15 12.89
N GLY A 113 16.77 -0.88 12.64
CA GLY A 113 17.60 0.10 11.94
C GLY A 113 17.69 -0.09 10.43
N VAL A 114 17.01 -1.07 9.83
CA VAL A 114 17.05 -1.34 8.38
C VAL A 114 15.97 -0.61 7.58
N PHE A 115 14.88 -0.20 8.23
CA PHE A 115 13.80 0.57 7.62
C PHE A 115 13.11 1.45 8.68
N GLN A 116 12.62 2.63 8.27
CA GLN A 116 11.98 3.60 9.15
C GLN A 116 10.54 3.90 8.70
N PHE A 117 9.56 3.35 9.42
CA PHE A 117 8.17 3.77 9.34
C PHE A 117 7.95 5.03 10.18
N ILE A 118 7.24 6.01 9.62
CA ILE A 118 6.96 7.30 10.26
C ILE A 118 5.46 7.53 10.21
N GLU A 119 4.80 7.61 11.36
CA GLU A 119 3.36 7.90 11.43
C GLU A 119 3.08 9.35 10.98
N THR A 120 2.04 9.54 10.17
CA THR A 120 1.51 10.84 9.75
C THR A 120 0.01 10.88 10.00
N ASP A 121 -0.51 12.04 10.42
CA ASP A 121 -1.95 12.30 10.53
C ASP A 121 -2.57 12.75 9.19
N ASP A 122 -1.74 13.08 8.19
CA ASP A 122 -2.18 13.48 6.86
C ASP A 122 -2.19 12.28 5.89
N ALA A 123 -3.38 11.75 5.64
CA ALA A 123 -3.61 10.64 4.71
C ALA A 123 -3.16 10.92 3.27
N SER A 124 -3.11 12.19 2.86
CA SER A 124 -2.71 12.58 1.50
C SER A 124 -1.21 12.46 1.27
N LEU A 125 -0.41 12.58 2.34
CA LEU A 125 1.05 12.43 2.31
C LEU A 125 1.50 10.98 2.51
N ALA A 126 0.63 10.11 3.04
CA ALA A 126 0.99 8.75 3.38
C ALA A 126 1.45 7.95 2.15
N GLN A 127 2.53 7.20 2.28
CA GLN A 127 2.94 6.19 1.31
C GLN A 127 2.25 4.86 1.60
N ILE A 128 2.01 4.57 2.88
CA ILE A 128 1.33 3.38 3.37
C ILE A 128 0.06 3.80 4.10
N GLU A 129 -1.08 3.25 3.70
CA GLU A 129 -2.34 3.37 4.44
C GLU A 129 -2.58 2.07 5.21
N ALA A 130 -2.60 2.14 6.54
CA ALA A 130 -2.78 1.01 7.44
C ALA A 130 -4.18 1.04 8.05
N GLY A 131 -5.03 0.08 7.68
CA GLY A 131 -6.44 0.06 8.04
C GLY A 131 -6.92 -1.27 8.62
N VAL A 132 -8.22 -1.36 8.86
CA VAL A 132 -8.88 -2.59 9.32
C VAL A 132 -10.05 -2.87 8.39
N TYR A 133 -10.31 -4.14 8.13
CA TYR A 133 -11.51 -4.60 7.46
C TYR A 133 -12.08 -5.81 8.18
N VAL A 134 -13.33 -6.17 7.86
CA VAL A 134 -13.99 -7.36 8.39
C VAL A 134 -14.52 -8.15 7.21
N ASP A 135 -13.85 -9.26 6.87
CA ASP A 135 -14.28 -10.12 5.77
C ASP A 135 -14.00 -11.59 6.10
N SER A 136 -15.06 -12.40 6.16
CA SER A 136 -14.94 -13.84 6.41
C SER A 136 -14.65 -14.67 5.16
N GLN A 137 -14.75 -14.06 3.96
CA GLN A 137 -14.46 -14.71 2.70
C GLN A 137 -12.96 -14.64 2.34
N VAL A 138 -12.25 -13.65 2.89
CA VAL A 138 -10.79 -13.57 2.83
C VAL A 138 -10.25 -14.46 3.93
N SER A 139 -9.53 -15.53 3.59
CA SER A 139 -8.97 -16.48 4.56
C SER A 139 -7.75 -15.93 5.34
N ALA A 140 -7.20 -14.81 4.89
CA ALA A 140 -6.03 -14.19 5.50
C ALA A 140 -6.41 -13.28 6.68
N ALA A 141 -5.54 -13.30 7.71
CA ALA A 141 -5.66 -12.44 8.88
C ALA A 141 -5.20 -10.99 8.61
N GLY A 142 -4.46 -10.78 7.52
CA GLY A 142 -4.12 -9.48 6.96
C GLY A 142 -3.96 -9.59 5.45
N GLU A 143 -3.93 -8.44 4.78
CA GLU A 143 -3.60 -8.33 3.36
C GLU A 143 -2.80 -7.06 3.11
N THR A 144 -1.81 -7.16 2.23
CA THR A 144 -1.07 -6.02 1.70
C THR A 144 -1.26 -5.91 0.20
N LYS A 145 -1.62 -4.72 -0.26
CA LYS A 145 -1.79 -4.38 -1.68
C LYS A 145 -0.89 -3.22 -2.03
N SER A 146 0.06 -3.46 -2.92
CA SER A 146 1.05 -2.46 -3.34
C SER A 146 0.81 -2.01 -4.77
N GLN A 147 1.09 -0.74 -5.02
CA GLN A 147 1.15 -0.15 -6.36
C GLN A 147 2.61 0.14 -6.68
N THR A 148 3.09 -0.44 -7.78
CA THR A 148 4.47 -0.31 -8.22
C THR A 148 4.54 0.36 -9.59
N ASN A 149 5.49 1.27 -9.76
CA ASN A 149 5.97 1.66 -11.08
C ASN A 149 6.72 0.49 -11.75
N LEU A 150 6.11 -0.07 -12.80
CA LEU A 150 6.64 -1.23 -13.53
C LEU A 150 7.97 -0.97 -14.24
N LEU A 151 8.30 0.29 -14.54
CA LEU A 151 9.55 0.64 -15.24
C LEU A 151 10.74 0.74 -14.27
N THR A 152 10.50 1.18 -13.04
CA THR A 152 11.56 1.43 -12.05
C THR A 152 11.57 0.40 -10.91
N ASN A 153 10.57 -0.47 -10.87
CA ASN A 153 10.30 -1.42 -9.79
C ASN A 153 10.10 -0.73 -8.41
N ARG A 154 9.59 0.51 -8.42
CA ARG A 154 9.42 1.33 -7.20
C ARG A 154 8.00 1.38 -6.71
N LEU A 155 7.85 1.23 -5.40
CA LEU A 155 6.60 1.38 -4.70
C LEU A 155 6.15 2.84 -4.74
N ASN A 156 4.90 3.05 -5.13
CA ASN A 156 4.25 4.36 -5.15
C ASN A 156 3.28 4.51 -3.97
N LYS A 157 2.56 3.43 -3.65
CA LYS A 157 1.57 3.38 -2.56
C LYS A 157 1.43 1.93 -2.09
N ALA A 158 1.19 1.73 -0.80
CA ALA A 158 0.73 0.45 -0.27
C ALA A 158 -0.51 0.64 0.61
N LYS A 159 -1.37 -0.37 0.62
CA LYS A 159 -2.49 -0.52 1.55
C LYS A 159 -2.28 -1.78 2.35
N VAL A 160 -2.21 -1.62 3.66
CA VAL A 160 -2.08 -2.71 4.62
C VAL A 160 -3.40 -2.80 5.39
N GLY A 161 -4.01 -3.98 5.41
CA GLY A 161 -5.26 -4.22 6.12
C GLY A 161 -5.13 -5.36 7.10
N LEU A 162 -5.62 -5.16 8.32
CA LEU A 162 -5.83 -6.23 9.30
C LEU A 162 -7.28 -6.69 9.26
N ASN A 163 -7.49 -8.00 9.21
CA ASN A 163 -8.83 -8.60 9.16
C ASN A 163 -9.37 -8.86 10.56
N ALA A 164 -10.19 -7.94 11.07
CA ALA A 164 -10.82 -8.03 12.38
C ALA A 164 -11.78 -9.22 12.51
N HIS A 165 -12.22 -9.85 11.41
CA HIS A 165 -12.99 -11.09 11.47
C HIS A 165 -12.24 -12.20 12.24
N TYR A 166 -10.92 -12.30 12.06
CA TYR A 166 -10.07 -13.26 12.76
C TYR A 166 -9.41 -12.66 13.99
N LEU A 167 -8.83 -11.47 13.83
CA LEU A 167 -7.92 -10.89 14.84
C LEU A 167 -8.65 -10.37 16.07
N SER A 168 -9.92 -9.95 15.93
CA SER A 168 -10.73 -9.45 17.05
C SER A 168 -11.69 -10.50 17.61
N ASN A 169 -11.77 -11.69 17.01
CA ASN A 169 -12.69 -12.74 17.41
C ASN A 169 -11.98 -13.80 18.29
N PRO A 170 -12.32 -13.90 19.59
CA PRO A 170 -11.68 -14.84 20.52
C PRO A 170 -11.73 -16.30 20.07
N TYR A 171 -12.69 -16.69 19.22
CA TYR A 171 -12.78 -18.05 18.69
C TYR A 171 -11.52 -18.50 17.94
N TYR A 172 -10.81 -17.58 17.29
CA TYR A 172 -9.59 -17.89 16.54
C TYR A 172 -8.31 -17.81 17.39
N GLY A 173 -8.41 -17.42 18.66
CA GLY A 173 -7.32 -17.51 19.64
C GLY A 173 -6.07 -16.69 19.29
N TYR A 174 -6.22 -15.54 18.63
CA TYR A 174 -5.11 -14.61 18.44
C TYR A 174 -4.77 -13.93 19.77
N SER A 175 -3.53 -14.10 20.24
CA SER A 175 -2.98 -13.24 21.28
C SER A 175 -2.65 -11.88 20.69
N TYR A 176 -2.54 -10.85 21.54
CA TYR A 176 -2.11 -9.52 21.10
C TYR A 176 -0.77 -9.58 20.34
N GLU A 177 0.18 -10.38 20.81
CA GLU A 177 1.46 -10.60 20.12
C GLU A 177 1.28 -11.16 18.71
N ARG A 178 0.36 -12.11 18.50
CA ARG A 178 0.06 -12.61 17.15
C ARG A 178 -0.56 -11.54 16.26
N VAL A 179 -1.39 -10.64 16.82
CA VAL A 179 -1.92 -9.48 16.07
C VAL A 179 -0.78 -8.53 15.66
N VAL A 180 0.17 -8.27 16.56
CA VAL A 180 1.38 -7.47 16.26
C VAL A 180 2.22 -8.14 15.17
N ASN A 181 2.43 -9.46 15.25
CA ASN A 181 3.16 -10.22 14.24
C ASN A 181 2.43 -10.20 12.88
N THR A 182 1.09 -10.27 12.85
CA THR A 182 0.32 -10.08 11.61
C THR A 182 0.57 -8.67 11.04
N ALA A 183 0.50 -7.62 11.86
CA ALA A 183 0.79 -6.26 11.40
C ALA A 183 2.24 -6.11 10.88
N ALA A 184 3.21 -6.72 11.57
CA ALA A 184 4.61 -6.70 11.17
C ALA A 184 4.86 -7.45 9.85
N HIS A 185 4.15 -8.57 9.63
CA HIS A 185 4.15 -9.32 8.39
C HIS A 185 3.65 -8.48 7.21
N GLU A 186 2.47 -7.86 7.36
CA GLU A 186 1.89 -7.03 6.32
C GLU A 186 2.76 -5.78 6.02
N LEU A 187 3.30 -5.15 7.07
CA LEU A 187 4.28 -4.07 6.89
C LEU A 187 5.57 -4.56 6.20
N GLY A 188 5.97 -5.81 6.43
CA GLY A 188 7.06 -6.47 5.71
C GLY A 188 6.80 -6.55 4.20
N HIS A 189 5.60 -6.98 3.80
CA HIS A 189 5.18 -6.90 2.40
C HIS A 189 5.19 -5.46 1.86
N ALA A 190 4.74 -4.50 2.65
CA ALA A 190 4.70 -3.09 2.27
C ALA A 190 6.09 -2.47 2.06
N ILE A 191 7.17 -3.12 2.49
CA ILE A 191 8.56 -2.70 2.24
C ILE A 191 9.32 -3.64 1.30
N GLY A 192 8.63 -4.60 0.68
CA GLY A 192 9.18 -5.43 -0.40
C GLY A 192 9.64 -6.82 0.01
N LEU A 193 9.24 -7.32 1.19
CA LEU A 193 9.48 -8.71 1.57
C LEU A 193 8.44 -9.64 0.96
N ASP A 194 8.89 -10.80 0.49
CA ASP A 194 8.05 -11.91 0.08
C ASP A 194 7.92 -12.95 1.19
N HIS A 195 6.96 -13.87 1.02
CA HIS A 195 6.82 -15.01 1.93
C HIS A 195 8.06 -15.89 1.96
N THR A 196 8.26 -16.56 3.10
CA THR A 196 9.24 -17.64 3.25
C THR A 196 8.66 -18.80 4.06
N ASN A 197 9.20 -19.99 3.84
CA ASN A 197 8.84 -21.20 4.60
C ASN A 197 9.72 -21.40 5.85
N GLU A 198 10.70 -20.52 6.08
CA GLU A 198 11.58 -20.54 7.26
C GLU A 198 10.92 -19.86 8.48
N GLU A 199 11.53 -19.96 9.65
CA GLU A 199 11.12 -19.16 10.82
C GLU A 199 11.35 -17.68 10.52
N SER A 200 10.26 -16.91 10.42
CA SER A 200 10.27 -15.56 9.90
C SER A 200 8.94 -14.89 10.16
N VAL A 201 8.93 -13.56 10.34
CA VAL A 201 7.69 -12.80 10.36
C VAL A 201 6.92 -12.95 9.04
N MET A 202 7.61 -13.24 7.94
CA MET A 202 7.07 -13.46 6.60
C MET A 202 6.59 -14.89 6.36
N GLN A 203 6.36 -15.69 7.40
CA GLN A 203 5.64 -16.96 7.22
C GLN A 203 4.20 -16.69 6.76
N PRO A 204 3.71 -17.41 5.74
CA PRO A 204 2.40 -17.16 5.15
C PRO A 204 1.22 -17.49 6.06
N ALA A 205 1.45 -18.17 7.19
CA ALA A 205 0.40 -18.63 8.07
C ALA A 205 0.76 -18.49 9.56
N GLY A 206 -0.25 -18.18 10.36
CA GLY A 206 -0.20 -18.32 11.81
C GLY A 206 0.37 -17.13 12.58
N SER A 207 1.22 -16.30 11.98
CA SER A 207 1.81 -15.12 12.64
C SER A 207 2.51 -15.48 13.96
N PHE A 208 3.15 -16.66 14.00
CA PHE A 208 3.78 -17.20 15.21
C PHE A 208 5.15 -16.60 15.51
N TYR A 209 5.81 -16.04 14.49
CA TYR A 209 7.15 -15.49 14.60
C TYR A 209 7.10 -13.96 14.48
N SER A 210 7.90 -13.29 15.31
CA SER A 210 8.22 -11.88 15.16
C SER A 210 9.30 -11.69 14.09
N ILE A 211 9.77 -10.46 13.88
CA ILE A 211 10.86 -10.15 12.93
C ILE A 211 12.13 -10.94 13.30
N GLN A 212 12.65 -11.70 12.34
CA GLN A 212 13.85 -12.51 12.50
C GLN A 212 15.07 -11.88 11.80
N ALA A 213 16.27 -12.38 12.12
CA ALA A 213 17.52 -11.87 11.53
C ALA A 213 17.54 -11.96 9.99
N ARG A 214 16.91 -12.99 9.40
CA ARG A 214 16.80 -13.12 7.94
C ARG A 214 15.99 -11.97 7.35
N ASP A 215 14.91 -11.57 8.02
CA ASP A 215 14.00 -10.54 7.53
C ASP A 215 14.76 -9.20 7.47
N ILE A 216 15.52 -8.91 8.54
CA ILE A 216 16.41 -7.75 8.65
C ILE A 216 17.46 -7.75 7.53
N GLU A 217 18.12 -8.88 7.27
CA GLU A 217 19.15 -8.97 6.24
C GLU A 217 18.58 -8.77 4.84
N VAL A 218 17.41 -9.33 4.56
CA VAL A 218 16.74 -9.13 3.27
C VAL A 218 16.37 -7.65 3.06
N VAL A 219 15.81 -6.98 4.07
CA VAL A 219 15.52 -5.54 3.97
C VAL A 219 16.81 -4.76 3.79
N ARG A 220 17.88 -5.07 4.55
CA ARG A 220 19.17 -4.39 4.39
C ARG A 220 19.68 -4.49 2.96
N GLN A 221 19.67 -5.68 2.35
CA GLN A 221 20.08 -5.88 0.97
C GLN A 221 19.19 -5.12 -0.03
N LEU A 222 17.88 -5.09 0.22
CA LEU A 222 16.93 -4.39 -0.65
C LEU A 222 17.17 -2.87 -0.68
N TYR A 223 17.68 -2.29 0.41
CA TYR A 223 17.87 -0.85 0.58
C TYR A 223 19.34 -0.40 0.70
N GLN A 224 20.31 -1.27 0.36
CA GLN A 224 21.76 -1.04 0.54
C GLN A 224 22.37 0.10 -0.30
N ASP A 225 21.77 0.42 -1.45
CA ASP A 225 22.30 1.43 -2.40
C ASP A 225 21.81 2.87 -2.09
N GLN A 226 21.76 3.27 -0.82
CA GLN A 226 21.29 4.60 -0.40
C GLN A 226 22.34 5.40 0.37
#